data_AF-A0A1G2H3E3-F1
#
_entry.id   AF-A0A1G2H3E3-F1
#
_cell.length_a   1.000
_cell.length_b   1.000
_cell.length_c   1.000
_cell.angle_alpha   90.00
_cell.angle_beta   90.00
_cell.angle_gamma   90.00
#
_symmetry.space_group_name_H-M   'P 1'
#
loop_
_entity.id
_entity.type
_entity.pdbx_description
1 polymer ?
#
loop_
_entity_poly.entity_id
_entity_poly.type
_entity_poly.pdbx_seq_one_letter_code
_entity_poly.pdbx_strand_id
1 'polypeptide(L)'
;MICHIVLIKFNPNTPDEKKEVIFSLLKNLKKEIPGIKEWSTGKQLQKTDNNYDLAEVGSFENLESLETFRQHPAHQKVRNMIQ
;
A
#
# COMPACT_ATOMS: atom_id res chain seq x y z
N MET A 1 -16.11 6.84 -9.13
CA MET A 1 -14.98 5.88 -9.10
C MET A 1 -13.66 6.62 -9.09
N ILE A 2 -12.83 6.39 -8.07
CA ILE A 2 -11.48 6.94 -7.90
C ILE A 2 -10.49 5.78 -7.86
N CYS A 3 -9.41 5.88 -8.63
CA CYS A 3 -8.29 4.92 -8.57
C CYS A 3 -7.15 5.53 -7.75
N HIS A 4 -6.71 4.82 -6.73
CA HIS A 4 -5.57 5.18 -5.89
C HIS A 4 -4.43 4.22 -6.20
N ILE A 5 -3.33 4.75 -6.71
CA ILE A 5 -2.16 3.97 -7.11
C ILE A 5 -0.96 4.53 -6.38
N VAL A 6 -0.24 3.66 -5.68
CA VAL A 6 1.01 4.02 -4.98
C VAL A 6 2.10 3.07 -5.40
N LEU A 7 3.25 3.63 -5.76
CA LEU A 7 4.49 2.90 -5.99
C LEU A 7 5.44 3.24 -4.84
N ILE A 8 5.97 2.22 -4.18
CA ILE A 8 6.83 2.37 -3.01
C ILE A 8 8.24 1.96 -3.38
N LYS A 9 9.19 2.85 -3.12
CA LYS A 9 10.63 2.58 -3.22
C LYS A 9 11.22 2.71 -1.83
N PHE A 10 11.80 1.64 -1.32
CA PHE A 10 12.40 1.62 0.00
C PHE A 10 13.78 2.27 -0.01
N ASN A 11 14.14 2.89 1.10
CA ASN A 11 15.52 3.30 1.33
C ASN A 11 16.48 2.09 1.24
N PRO A 12 17.70 2.25 0.69
CA PRO A 12 18.63 1.13 0.44
C PRO A 12 18.90 0.23 1.66
N ASN A 13 18.92 0.83 2.85
CA ASN A 13 19.22 0.15 4.12
C ASN A 13 17.97 -0.41 4.83
N THR A 14 16.80 -0.37 4.19
CA THR A 14 15.58 -0.95 4.76
C THR A 14 15.75 -2.47 4.85
N PRO A 15 15.65 -3.09 6.04
CA PRO A 15 15.77 -4.54 6.20
C PRO A 15 14.67 -5.28 5.43
N ASP A 16 15.01 -6.43 4.83
CA ASP A 16 14.04 -7.21 4.04
C ASP A 16 12.86 -7.70 4.89
N GLU A 17 13.09 -8.06 6.15
CA GLU A 17 12.01 -8.39 7.10
C GLU A 17 11.00 -7.25 7.24
N LYS A 18 11.47 -5.99 7.33
CA LYS A 18 10.60 -4.82 7.40
C LYS A 18 9.78 -4.67 6.11
N LYS A 19 10.38 -4.91 4.94
CA LYS A 19 9.67 -4.86 3.65
C LYS A 19 8.59 -5.94 3.57
N GLU A 20 8.87 -7.15 4.04
CA GLU A 20 7.93 -8.26 4.09
C GLU A 20 6.74 -7.99 5.03
N VAL A 21 7.01 -7.41 6.21
CA VAL A 21 5.96 -6.97 7.14
C VAL A 21 5.09 -5.91 6.49
N ILE A 22 5.68 -4.89 5.87
CA ILE A 22 4.93 -3.84 5.15
C ILE A 22 4.06 -4.45 4.06
N PHE A 23 4.62 -5.29 3.19
CA PHE A 23 3.86 -5.95 2.12
C PHE A 23 2.68 -6.77 2.65
N SER A 24 2.88 -7.51 3.74
CA SER A 24 1.84 -8.32 4.37
C SER A 24 0.71 -7.46 4.96
N LEU A 25 1.04 -6.31 5.55
CA LEU A 25 0.06 -5.35 6.04
C LEU A 25 -0.74 -4.73 4.88
N LEU A 26 -0.06 -4.26 3.82
CA LEU A 26 -0.72 -3.68 2.63
C LEU A 26 -1.70 -4.68 2.00
N LYS A 27 -1.32 -5.96 1.88
CA LYS A 27 -2.18 -7.00 1.31
C LYS A 27 -3.47 -7.23 2.11
N ASN A 28 -3.46 -6.96 3.42
CA ASN A 28 -4.61 -7.19 4.30
C ASN A 28 -5.54 -5.98 4.45
N LEU A 29 -5.16 -4.78 3.97
CA LEU A 29 -5.95 -3.56 4.16
C LEU A 29 -7.41 -3.70 3.70
N LYS A 30 -7.68 -4.37 2.56
CA LYS A 30 -9.06 -4.59 2.08
C LYS A 30 -9.94 -5.37 3.09
N LYS A 31 -9.35 -6.24 3.90
CA LYS A 31 -10.10 -7.01 4.91
C LYS A 31 -10.43 -6.17 6.14
N GLU A 32 -9.65 -5.14 6.41
CA GLU A 32 -9.77 -4.31 7.62
C GLU A 32 -10.53 -3.00 7.37
N ILE A 33 -10.49 -2.46 6.16
CA ILE A 33 -10.98 -1.11 5.86
C ILE A 33 -12.25 -1.17 5.00
N PRO A 34 -13.42 -0.76 5.54
CA PRO A 34 -14.64 -0.60 4.76
C PRO A 34 -14.48 0.46 3.66
N GLY A 35 -15.14 0.25 2.52
CA GLY A 35 -15.19 1.22 1.42
C GLY A 35 -14.15 1.00 0.32
N ILE A 36 -13.16 0.13 0.51
CA ILE A 36 -12.29 -0.34 -0.58
C ILE A 36 -13.10 -1.27 -1.51
N LYS A 37 -13.25 -0.90 -2.78
CA LYS A 37 -13.96 -1.70 -3.79
C LYS A 37 -13.07 -2.79 -4.36
N GLU A 38 -11.92 -2.40 -4.89
CA GLU A 38 -10.87 -3.30 -5.38
C GLU A 38 -9.55 -2.99 -4.70
N TRP A 39 -8.71 -4.02 -4.53
CA TRP A 39 -7.40 -3.89 -3.93
C TRP A 39 -6.46 -4.94 -4.49
N SER A 40 -5.32 -4.52 -4.98
CA SER A 40 -4.25 -5.37 -5.46
C SER A 40 -2.92 -4.83 -4.97
N THR A 41 -2.05 -5.72 -4.51
CA THR A 41 -0.68 -5.37 -4.11
C THR A 41 0.30 -6.31 -4.80
N GLY A 42 1.44 -5.78 -5.20
CA GLY A 42 2.45 -6.51 -5.95
C GLY A 42 3.86 -6.16 -5.51
N LYS A 43 4.76 -7.15 -5.57
CA LYS A 43 6.20 -6.94 -5.45
C LYS A 43 6.82 -6.84 -6.83
N GLN A 44 7.83 -6.01 -6.97
CA GLN A 44 8.70 -6.06 -8.12
C GLN A 44 9.42 -7.42 -8.18
N LEU A 45 9.36 -8.09 -9.33
CA LEU A 45 10.01 -9.38 -9.55
C LEU A 45 11.46 -9.23 -10.01
N GLN A 46 11.75 -8.18 -10.78
CA GLN A 46 13.09 -7.91 -11.31
C GLN A 46 13.60 -6.57 -10.78
N LYS A 47 14.65 -6.64 -9.95
CA LYS A 47 15.30 -5.45 -9.42
C LYS A 47 16.17 -4.82 -10.50
N THR A 48 15.84 -3.59 -10.86
CA THR A 48 16.72 -2.67 -11.59
C THR A 48 16.79 -1.39 -10.78
N ASP A 49 17.88 -0.62 -10.93
CA ASP A 49 18.11 0.57 -10.10
C ASP A 49 17.00 1.62 -10.21
N ASN A 50 16.25 1.63 -11.32
CA ASN A 50 15.17 2.58 -11.58
C ASN A 50 13.78 2.09 -11.16
N ASN A 51 13.63 0.82 -10.80
CA ASN A 51 12.33 0.28 -10.41
C ASN A 51 11.92 0.73 -8.99
N TYR A 52 10.61 0.76 -8.77
CA TYR A 52 10.00 0.75 -7.45
C TYR A 52 9.92 -0.70 -6.94
N ASP A 53 9.85 -0.88 -5.63
CA ASP A 53 9.92 -2.19 -4.97
C ASP A 53 8.52 -2.83 -4.82
N LEU A 54 7.50 -2.02 -4.52
CA LEU A 54 6.13 -2.47 -4.35
C LEU A 54 5.15 -1.56 -5.09
N ALA A 55 4.00 -2.12 -5.43
CA ALA A 55 2.85 -1.36 -5.92
C ALA A 55 1.59 -1.74 -5.13
N GLU A 56 0.70 -0.78 -4.94
CA GLU A 56 -0.69 -0.99 -4.55
C GLU A 56 -1.63 -0.25 -5.49
N VAL A 57 -2.76 -0.89 -5.77
CA VAL A 57 -3.82 -0.36 -6.61
C VAL A 57 -5.13 -0.61 -5.90
N GLY A 58 -5.82 0.48 -5.55
CA GLY A 58 -7.12 0.45 -4.90
C GLY A 58 -8.15 1.27 -5.66
N SER A 59 -9.42 0.87 -5.55
CA SER A 59 -10.53 1.66 -6.09
C SER A 59 -11.56 2.00 -5.02
N PHE A 60 -12.10 3.21 -5.15
CA PHE A 60 -13.05 3.83 -4.21
C PHE A 60 -14.24 4.40 -4.98
N GLU A 61 -15.41 4.43 -4.35
CA GLU A 61 -16.62 4.95 -4.99
C GLU A 61 -16.52 6.47 -5.19
N ASN A 62 -16.15 7.15 -4.10
CA ASN A 62 -16.17 8.60 -3.95
C ASN A 62 -15.07 9.07 -2.97
N LEU A 63 -14.94 10.39 -2.82
CA LEU A 63 -13.92 11.00 -1.96
C LEU A 63 -14.08 10.63 -0.47
N GLU A 64 -15.31 10.45 0.01
CA GLU A 64 -15.59 10.08 1.40
C GLU A 64 -15.04 8.68 1.74
N SER A 65 -15.25 7.71 0.85
CA SER A 65 -14.67 6.36 1.00
C SER A 65 -13.13 6.35 0.95
N LEU A 66 -12.54 7.21 0.11
CA LEU A 66 -11.08 7.36 0.05
C LEU A 66 -10.53 8.02 1.32
N GLU A 67 -11.23 9.01 1.86
CA GLU A 67 -10.80 9.69 3.08
C GLU A 67 -10.94 8.79 4.31
N THR A 68 -12.01 8.01 4.41
CA THR A 68 -12.18 6.94 5.41
C THR A 68 -10.99 5.98 5.37
N PHE A 69 -10.59 5.54 4.18
CA PHE A 69 -9.41 4.70 4.01
C PHE A 69 -8.13 5.38 4.49
N ARG A 70 -7.89 6.63 4.07
CA ARG A 70 -6.68 7.38 4.44
C ARG A 70 -6.55 7.53 5.95
N GLN A 71 -7.64 7.83 6.65
CA GLN A 71 -7.66 8.05 8.08
C GLN A 71 -7.69 6.75 8.90
N HIS A 72 -7.99 5.60 8.28
CA HIS A 72 -8.13 4.35 9.01
C HIS A 72 -6.82 3.96 9.73
N PRO A 73 -6.88 3.52 11.01
CA PRO A 73 -5.69 3.17 11.79
C PRO A 73 -4.79 2.13 11.13
N ALA A 74 -5.38 1.13 10.45
CA ALA A 74 -4.62 0.11 9.71
C ALA A 74 -3.77 0.71 8.57
N HIS A 75 -4.33 1.65 7.80
CA HIS A 75 -3.62 2.35 6.73
C HIS A 75 -2.55 3.29 7.32
N GLN A 76 -2.88 4.06 8.36
CA GLN A 76 -1.91 4.95 9.01
C GLN A 76 -0.72 4.17 9.60
N LYS A 77 -0.97 3.00 10.19
CA LYS A 77 0.09 2.12 10.71
C LYS A 77 1.10 1.77 9.62
N VAL A 78 0.64 1.26 8.47
CA VAL A 78 1.56 0.86 7.40
C VAL A 78 2.20 2.06 6.71
N ARG A 79 1.45 3.16 6.50
CA ARG A 79 1.97 4.43 5.99
C ARG A 79 3.14 4.94 6.83
N ASN A 80 3.02 4.90 8.16
CA ASN A 80 4.08 5.36 9.06
C ASN A 80 5.31 4.44 9.09
N MET A 81 5.19 3.20 8.62
CA MET A 81 6.32 2.28 8.48
C MET A 81 7.14 2.51 7.21
N ILE A 82 6.50 3.08 6.17
CA ILE A 82 7.10 3.43 4.90
C ILE A 82 7.78 4.80 5.08
N GLN A 83 9.12 4.80 5.08
CA GLN A 83 9.98 5.97 5.17
C GLN A 83 10.85 6.06 3.93
#